data_AF-A0A383AUH1-F1
#
_entry.id   AF-A0A383AUH1-F1
#
_cell.length_a   1.000
_cell.length_b   1.000
_cell.length_c   1.000
_cell.angle_alpha   90.00
_cell.angle_beta   90.00
_cell.angle_gamma   90.00
#
_symmetry.space_group_name_H-M   'P 1'
#
loop_
_entity.id
_entity.type
_entity.pdbx_description
1 polymer ?
#
loop_
_entity_poly.entity_id
_entity_poly.type
_entity_poly.pdbx_seq_one_letter_code
_entity_poly.pdbx_strand_id
1 'polypeptide(L)'
;DFLLKRAEVAFIKNDIKDLTKITNIFLPRIINKQLNKIFEKGNLEGKFIIPFEPDGSIGKDYGFYGQISNATINFTKEFSIKNLTTEINQVKEFENNGFIATIKKGSIFDLELADSTINLKREENETKIKSLLHTNGKLSFYQIKIISSLLGLNINFFKDINSTADLKTNINFDLDKKFRIKNLSYSMEGNIASLELHTEEKRTIRKYLPLYDPKIIFKDTNIKFTQSKSDQFIELNGLIKLNDQFDSF
;
A
#
# COMPACT_ATOMS: atom_id res chain seq x y z
N ASP A 1 -46.27 8.55 11.39
CA ASP A 1 -45.48 7.33 11.25
C ASP A 1 -44.94 7.19 9.84
N PHE A 2 -43.61 7.20 9.74
CA PHE A 2 -42.93 6.84 8.51
C PHE A 2 -42.99 5.31 8.34
N LEU A 3 -43.56 4.86 7.22
CA LEU A 3 -43.87 3.45 7.00
C LEU A 3 -42.67 2.62 6.56
N LEU A 4 -41.70 3.24 5.89
CA LEU A 4 -40.53 2.56 5.34
C LEU A 4 -39.49 2.39 6.45
N LYS A 5 -39.27 1.15 6.91
CA LYS A 5 -38.30 0.87 7.99
C LYS A 5 -36.84 0.82 7.52
N ARG A 6 -36.62 0.46 6.26
CA ARG A 6 -35.29 0.24 5.69
C ARG A 6 -35.32 0.31 4.17
N ALA A 7 -34.33 0.98 3.59
CA ALA A 7 -34.00 0.90 2.17
C ALA A 7 -32.65 0.19 1.99
N GLU A 8 -32.57 -0.62 0.95
CA GLU A 8 -31.32 -1.22 0.49
C GLU A 8 -31.07 -0.81 -0.95
N VAL A 9 -29.95 -0.16 -1.21
CA VAL A 9 -29.57 0.29 -2.55
C VAL A 9 -28.29 -0.42 -2.93
N ALA A 10 -28.35 -1.28 -3.96
CA ALA A 10 -27.22 -2.04 -4.43
C ALA A 10 -26.86 -1.63 -5.86
N PHE A 11 -25.57 -1.66 -6.16
CA PHE A 11 -25.04 -1.53 -7.51
C PHE A 11 -24.13 -2.73 -7.77
N ILE A 12 -24.31 -3.38 -8.92
CA ILE A 12 -23.72 -4.69 -9.21
C ILE A 12 -22.95 -4.60 -10.51
N LYS A 13 -21.68 -5.01 -10.49
CA LYS A 13 -20.80 -5.13 -11.68
C LYS A 13 -20.74 -3.87 -12.56
N ASN A 14 -20.58 -2.70 -11.95
CA ASN A 14 -20.33 -1.46 -12.70
C ASN A 14 -18.87 -1.40 -13.10
N ASP A 15 -18.54 -0.68 -14.18
CA ASP A 15 -17.13 -0.43 -14.51
C ASP A 15 -16.54 0.47 -13.43
N ILE A 16 -15.32 0.18 -12.96
CA ILE A 16 -14.63 1.01 -11.97
C ILE A 16 -14.50 2.47 -12.40
N LYS A 17 -14.44 2.75 -13.71
CA LYS A 17 -14.42 4.12 -14.25
C LYS A 17 -15.72 4.86 -14.01
N ASP A 18 -16.84 4.18 -13.81
CA ASP A 18 -18.12 4.82 -13.46
C ASP A 18 -18.06 5.54 -12.11
N LEU A 19 -17.10 5.18 -11.23
CA LEU A 19 -16.82 5.94 -10.01
C LEU A 19 -16.56 7.42 -10.31
N THR A 20 -15.91 7.73 -11.43
CA THR A 20 -15.58 9.10 -11.83
C THR A 20 -16.81 9.92 -12.23
N LYS A 21 -17.91 9.27 -12.61
CA LYS A 21 -19.18 9.95 -12.88
C LYS A 21 -19.79 10.47 -11.58
N ILE A 22 -19.72 9.67 -10.53
CA ILE A 22 -20.24 10.00 -9.20
C ILE A 22 -19.32 11.00 -8.50
N THR A 23 -18.01 10.75 -8.47
CA THR A 23 -17.07 11.61 -7.75
C THR A 23 -16.92 12.98 -8.39
N ASN A 24 -17.29 13.17 -9.67
CA ASN A 24 -17.33 14.51 -10.29
C ASN A 24 -18.28 15.49 -9.58
N ILE A 25 -19.24 14.97 -8.81
CA ILE A 25 -20.18 15.78 -8.01
C ILE A 25 -19.49 16.35 -6.77
N PHE A 26 -18.54 15.61 -6.21
CA PHE A 26 -17.94 15.90 -4.89
C PHE A 26 -16.47 16.32 -4.94
N LEU A 27 -15.75 15.96 -6.00
CA LEU A 27 -14.32 16.19 -6.15
C LEU A 27 -14.04 17.25 -7.24
N PRO A 28 -13.02 18.10 -7.04
CA PRO A 28 -12.55 19.01 -8.09
C PRO A 28 -12.26 18.28 -9.41
N ARG A 29 -12.60 18.93 -10.53
CA ARG A 29 -12.42 18.37 -11.89
C ARG A 29 -11.00 17.88 -12.17
N ILE A 30 -9.98 18.53 -11.59
CA ILE A 30 -8.59 18.11 -11.76
C ILE A 30 -8.30 16.76 -11.09
N ILE A 31 -8.81 16.53 -9.90
CA ILE A 31 -8.68 15.26 -9.16
C ILE A 31 -9.48 14.19 -9.89
N ASN A 32 -10.71 14.50 -10.31
CA ASN A 32 -11.54 13.53 -11.01
C ASN A 32 -10.93 13.08 -12.36
N LYS A 33 -10.30 14.00 -13.10
CA LYS A 33 -9.53 13.67 -14.31
C LYS A 33 -8.36 12.73 -14.02
N GLN A 34 -7.68 12.89 -12.87
CA GLN A 34 -6.61 11.98 -12.46
C GLN A 34 -7.16 10.60 -12.09
N LEU A 35 -8.24 10.53 -11.30
CA LEU A 35 -8.91 9.29 -10.96
C LEU A 35 -9.29 8.48 -12.20
N ASN A 36 -9.88 9.14 -13.21
CA ASN A 36 -10.24 8.47 -14.47
C ASN A 36 -9.04 7.94 -15.27
N LYS A 37 -7.85 8.56 -15.11
CA LYS A 37 -6.63 8.12 -15.80
C LYS A 37 -5.97 6.94 -15.09
N ILE A 38 -6.01 6.90 -13.76
CA ILE A 38 -5.35 5.83 -13.00
C ILE A 38 -6.14 4.53 -13.07
N PHE A 39 -7.47 4.57 -13.15
CA PHE A 39 -8.27 3.35 -13.34
C PHE A 39 -8.20 2.90 -14.79
N GLU A 40 -7.57 1.76 -15.05
CA GLU A 40 -7.50 1.20 -16.40
C GLU A 40 -8.72 0.33 -16.71
N LYS A 41 -9.01 -0.62 -15.82
CA LYS A 41 -10.13 -1.57 -15.88
C LYS A 41 -10.45 -2.08 -14.48
N GLY A 42 -11.62 -2.70 -14.31
CA GLY A 42 -12.06 -3.31 -13.07
C GLY A 42 -13.57 -3.21 -12.91
N ASN A 43 -14.13 -3.95 -11.96
CA ASN A 43 -15.54 -3.86 -11.63
C ASN A 43 -15.72 -3.32 -10.21
N LEU A 44 -16.84 -2.65 -10.00
CA LEU A 44 -17.27 -2.08 -8.73
C LEU A 44 -18.67 -2.60 -8.41
N GLU A 45 -18.84 -3.10 -7.19
CA GLU A 45 -20.13 -3.46 -6.62
C GLU A 45 -20.22 -3.03 -5.16
N GLY A 46 -21.44 -2.94 -4.64
CA GLY A 46 -21.66 -2.51 -3.28
C GLY A 46 -23.12 -2.32 -2.93
N LYS A 47 -23.33 -2.05 -1.65
CA LYS A 47 -24.64 -1.97 -1.02
C LYS A 47 -24.64 -0.90 0.07
N PHE A 48 -25.65 -0.03 0.02
CA PHE A 48 -26.01 0.87 1.09
C PHE A 48 -27.23 0.32 1.83
N ILE A 49 -27.18 0.40 3.15
CA ILE A 49 -28.29 0.04 4.05
C ILE A 49 -28.68 1.33 4.77
N ILE A 50 -29.91 1.78 4.56
CA ILE A 50 -30.45 3.02 5.13
C ILE A 50 -31.68 2.67 5.98
N PRO A 51 -31.53 2.57 7.30
CA PRO A 51 -32.64 2.40 8.23
C PRO A 51 -33.35 3.73 8.46
N PHE A 52 -34.64 3.68 8.81
CA PHE A 52 -35.42 4.87 9.15
C PHE A 52 -36.15 4.70 10.48
N GLU A 53 -36.16 5.76 11.26
CA GLU A 53 -36.92 5.87 12.50
C GLU A 53 -38.41 6.14 12.23
N PRO A 54 -39.31 5.96 13.21
CA PRO A 54 -40.75 6.20 13.03
C PRO A 54 -41.13 7.63 12.62
N ASP A 55 -40.25 8.60 12.88
CA ASP A 55 -40.39 10.00 12.46
C ASP A 55 -39.87 10.28 11.04
N GLY A 56 -39.28 9.27 10.39
CA GLY A 56 -38.71 9.34 9.04
C GLY A 56 -37.26 9.81 8.98
N SER A 57 -36.62 10.09 10.13
CA SER A 57 -35.18 10.35 10.19
C SER A 57 -34.35 9.10 9.90
N ILE A 58 -33.10 9.27 9.46
CA ILE A 58 -32.19 8.15 9.18
C ILE A 58 -31.69 7.56 10.51
N GLY A 59 -31.87 6.25 10.69
CA GLY A 59 -31.38 5.51 11.84
C GLY A 59 -29.85 5.47 11.91
N LYS A 60 -29.31 5.33 13.13
CA LYS A 60 -27.85 5.35 13.36
C LYS A 60 -27.13 4.11 12.82
N ASP A 61 -27.85 3.03 12.51
CA ASP A 61 -27.32 1.75 12.04
C ASP A 61 -27.18 1.65 10.52
N TYR A 62 -27.10 2.79 9.82
CA TYR A 62 -26.78 2.80 8.39
C TYR A 62 -25.44 2.11 8.10
N GLY A 63 -25.34 1.55 6.90
CA GLY A 63 -24.25 0.66 6.53
C GLY A 63 -23.80 0.82 5.08
N PHE A 64 -22.50 0.63 4.85
CA PHE A 64 -21.92 0.49 3.52
C PHE A 64 -21.01 -0.74 3.41
N TYR A 65 -21.20 -1.47 2.31
CA TYR A 65 -20.30 -2.50 1.81
C TYR A 65 -19.95 -2.17 0.36
N GLY A 66 -18.68 -2.31 0.00
CA GLY A 66 -18.21 -2.19 -1.37
C GLY A 66 -17.18 -3.26 -1.70
N GLN A 67 -17.09 -3.63 -2.98
CA GLN A 67 -16.05 -4.47 -3.50
C GLN A 67 -15.55 -3.91 -4.84
N ILE A 68 -14.23 -3.88 -4.97
CA ILE A 68 -13.53 -3.70 -6.24
C ILE A 68 -13.00 -5.06 -6.66
N SER A 69 -13.18 -5.46 -7.91
CA SER A 69 -12.70 -6.76 -8.41
C SER A 69 -11.99 -6.64 -9.76
N ASN A 70 -10.95 -7.47 -9.92
CA ASN A 70 -10.13 -7.56 -11.13
C ASN A 70 -9.63 -6.21 -11.65
N ALA A 71 -9.35 -5.28 -10.74
CA ALA A 71 -8.97 -3.93 -11.12
C ALA A 71 -7.48 -3.80 -11.47
N THR A 72 -7.20 -2.90 -12.39
CA THR A 72 -5.86 -2.41 -12.70
C THR A 72 -5.81 -0.92 -12.44
N ILE A 73 -4.89 -0.51 -11.57
CA ILE A 73 -4.69 0.89 -11.17
C ILE A 73 -3.27 1.29 -11.56
N ASN A 74 -3.15 2.24 -12.48
CA ASN A 74 -1.89 2.76 -13.02
C ASN A 74 -1.54 4.08 -12.34
N PHE A 75 -0.55 4.06 -11.44
CA PHE A 75 -0.03 5.31 -10.88
C PHE A 75 0.89 6.01 -11.89
N THR A 76 1.71 5.22 -12.59
CA THR A 76 2.50 5.65 -13.75
C THR A 76 2.42 4.58 -14.85
N LYS A 77 3.06 4.80 -16.00
CA LYS A 77 3.12 3.80 -17.07
C LYS A 77 3.83 2.51 -16.65
N GLU A 78 4.79 2.61 -15.73
CA GLU A 78 5.65 1.50 -15.32
C GLU A 78 5.29 0.96 -13.92
N PHE A 79 4.45 1.68 -13.17
CA PHE A 79 4.06 1.32 -11.81
C PHE A 79 2.54 1.22 -11.68
N SER A 80 2.07 -0.03 -11.56
CA SER A 80 0.66 -0.38 -11.54
C SER A 80 0.36 -1.46 -10.51
N ILE A 81 -0.84 -1.40 -9.93
CA ILE A 81 -1.44 -2.52 -9.22
C ILE A 81 -2.26 -3.31 -10.24
N LYS A 82 -2.04 -4.62 -10.31
CA LYS A 82 -2.74 -5.53 -11.21
C LYS A 82 -3.61 -6.52 -10.45
N ASN A 83 -4.69 -6.95 -11.07
CA ASN A 83 -5.62 -7.97 -10.56
C ASN A 83 -6.12 -7.69 -9.14
N LEU A 84 -6.33 -6.41 -8.82
CA LEU A 84 -6.73 -5.96 -7.49
C LEU A 84 -8.17 -6.41 -7.20
N THR A 85 -8.35 -7.08 -6.08
CA THR A 85 -9.64 -7.36 -5.47
C THR A 85 -9.61 -6.88 -4.03
N THR A 86 -10.50 -5.96 -3.70
CA THR A 86 -10.53 -5.27 -2.41
C THR A 86 -11.95 -5.17 -1.91
N GLU A 87 -12.16 -5.51 -0.64
CA GLU A 87 -13.42 -5.29 0.06
C GLU A 87 -13.33 -4.02 0.90
N ILE A 88 -14.40 -3.24 0.94
CA ILE A 88 -14.48 -1.97 1.66
C ILE A 88 -15.69 -2.04 2.58
N ASN A 89 -15.44 -1.98 3.88
CA ASN A 89 -16.46 -2.09 4.90
C ASN A 89 -16.49 -0.83 5.75
N GLN A 90 -17.69 -0.37 6.10
CA GLN A 90 -17.84 0.68 7.09
C GLN A 90 -17.62 0.13 8.51
N VAL A 91 -16.92 0.92 9.33
CA VAL A 91 -16.64 0.58 10.73
C VAL A 91 -17.63 1.29 11.64
N LYS A 92 -18.46 0.50 12.32
CA LYS A 92 -19.52 1.02 13.21
C LYS A 92 -18.97 1.70 14.47
N GLU A 93 -17.79 1.31 14.93
CA GLU A 93 -17.14 1.87 16.14
C GLU A 93 -16.76 3.36 15.99
N PHE A 94 -16.72 3.91 14.76
CA PHE A 94 -16.34 5.30 14.51
C PHE A 94 -17.52 6.22 14.14
N GLU A 95 -18.69 6.01 14.75
CA GLU A 95 -19.92 6.74 14.39
C GLU A 95 -20.15 6.76 12.87
N ASN A 96 -19.84 5.63 12.21
CA ASN A 96 -19.96 5.44 10.77
C ASN A 96 -19.06 6.35 9.89
N ASN A 97 -18.06 7.03 10.48
CA ASN A 97 -17.07 7.86 9.76
C ASN A 97 -15.79 7.10 9.36
N GLY A 98 -15.72 5.80 9.66
CA GLY A 98 -14.58 4.95 9.37
C GLY A 98 -14.85 3.89 8.30
N PHE A 99 -13.83 3.59 7.51
CA PHE A 99 -13.84 2.55 6.49
C PHE A 99 -12.56 1.71 6.61
N ILE A 100 -12.69 0.41 6.34
CA ILE A 100 -11.56 -0.52 6.22
C ILE A 100 -11.61 -1.11 4.82
N ALA A 101 -10.53 -0.92 4.08
CA ALA A 101 -10.30 -1.62 2.83
C ALA A 101 -9.37 -2.81 3.09
N THR A 102 -9.79 -4.02 2.70
CA THR A 102 -8.99 -5.24 2.83
C THR A 102 -8.69 -5.79 1.44
N ILE A 103 -7.41 -5.87 1.09
CA ILE A 103 -6.96 -6.40 -0.18
C ILE A 103 -6.98 -7.94 -0.09
N LYS A 104 -7.83 -8.56 -0.89
CA LYS A 104 -7.93 -10.03 -1.00
C LYS A 104 -6.96 -10.58 -2.03
N LYS A 105 -6.67 -9.79 -3.06
CA LYS A 105 -5.78 -10.14 -4.16
C LYS A 105 -5.26 -8.87 -4.81
N GLY A 106 -4.05 -8.93 -5.33
CA GLY A 106 -3.47 -7.87 -6.14
C GLY A 106 -1.96 -7.99 -6.13
N SER A 107 -1.30 -7.40 -7.12
CA SER A 107 0.15 -7.34 -7.13
C SER A 107 0.68 -6.01 -7.67
N ILE A 108 1.84 -5.62 -7.16
CA ILE A 108 2.71 -4.61 -7.78
C ILE A 108 3.96 -5.34 -8.21
N PHE A 109 4.21 -5.37 -9.52
CA PHE A 109 5.22 -6.28 -10.08
C PHE A 109 4.97 -7.73 -9.62
N ASP A 110 6.00 -8.39 -9.10
CA ASP A 110 5.97 -9.76 -8.56
C ASP A 110 5.77 -9.77 -7.03
N LEU A 111 5.31 -8.65 -6.44
CA LEU A 111 4.92 -8.57 -5.03
C LEU A 111 3.40 -8.70 -4.91
N GLU A 112 2.96 -9.74 -4.21
CA GLU A 112 1.57 -9.93 -3.82
C GLU A 112 1.17 -8.96 -2.70
N LEU A 113 -0.08 -8.51 -2.72
CA LEU A 113 -0.64 -7.54 -1.77
C LEU A 113 -1.77 -8.11 -0.89
N ALA A 114 -2.01 -9.42 -0.96
CA ALA A 114 -3.06 -10.07 -0.17
C ALA A 114 -2.85 -9.78 1.33
N ASP A 115 -3.94 -9.74 2.08
CA ASP A 115 -3.96 -9.46 3.53
C ASP A 115 -3.53 -8.04 3.94
N SER A 116 -3.24 -7.17 2.97
CA SER A 116 -3.06 -5.74 3.21
C SER A 116 -4.37 -5.08 3.65
N THR A 117 -4.28 -4.13 4.59
CA THR A 117 -5.43 -3.36 5.09
C THR A 117 -5.15 -1.87 5.07
N ILE A 118 -6.18 -1.08 4.76
CA ILE A 118 -6.13 0.39 4.77
C ILE A 118 -7.36 0.87 5.54
N ASN A 119 -7.11 1.47 6.70
CA ASN A 119 -8.11 2.06 7.56
C ASN A 119 -8.17 3.56 7.28
N LEU A 120 -9.35 4.05 6.98
CA LEU A 120 -9.64 5.46 6.76
C LEU A 120 -10.64 5.91 7.82
N LYS A 121 -10.32 6.98 8.55
CA LYS A 121 -11.24 7.61 9.50
C LYS A 121 -11.36 9.09 9.17
N ARG A 122 -12.57 9.54 8.83
CA ARG A 122 -12.85 10.96 8.61
C ARG A 122 -13.12 11.65 9.94
N GLU A 123 -12.49 12.80 10.13
CA GLU A 123 -12.74 13.74 11.21
C GLU A 123 -13.09 15.11 10.58
N GLU A 124 -13.51 16.09 11.39
CA GLU A 124 -14.04 17.37 10.89
C GLU A 124 -13.07 18.11 9.94
N ASN A 125 -11.77 18.03 10.22
CA ASN A 125 -10.74 18.80 9.53
C ASN A 125 -9.64 17.95 8.87
N GLU A 126 -9.66 16.64 9.11
CA GLU A 126 -8.63 15.73 8.64
C GLU A 126 -9.19 14.34 8.36
N THR A 127 -8.48 13.57 7.54
CA THR A 127 -8.75 12.15 7.33
C THR A 127 -7.52 11.37 7.75
N LYS A 128 -7.67 10.54 8.78
CA LYS A 128 -6.60 9.68 9.30
C LYS A 128 -6.54 8.41 8.47
N ILE A 129 -5.35 8.09 7.97
CA ILE A 129 -5.07 6.88 7.21
C ILE A 129 -4.09 6.04 8.01
N LYS A 130 -4.46 4.77 8.26
CA LYS A 130 -3.56 3.77 8.83
C LYS A 130 -3.55 2.56 7.92
N SER A 131 -2.40 2.25 7.35
CA SER A 131 -2.25 1.14 6.41
C SER A 131 -1.29 0.12 6.98
N LEU A 132 -1.65 -1.15 6.87
CA LEU A 132 -0.76 -2.29 7.05
C LEU A 132 -0.66 -2.98 5.70
N LEU A 133 0.44 -2.77 5.00
CA LEU A 133 0.70 -3.36 3.70
C LEU A 133 1.51 -4.64 3.87
N HIS A 134 0.98 -5.76 3.41
CA HIS A 134 1.70 -7.01 3.28
C HIS A 134 2.19 -7.14 1.85
N THR A 135 3.50 -7.25 1.67
CA THR A 135 4.14 -7.46 0.38
C THR A 135 4.96 -8.74 0.44
N ASN A 136 4.62 -9.71 -0.40
CA ASN A 136 5.35 -10.98 -0.49
C ASN A 136 5.75 -11.25 -1.93
N GLY A 137 7.03 -11.52 -2.17
CA GLY A 137 7.50 -11.98 -3.47
C GLY A 137 8.91 -11.51 -3.80
N LYS A 138 9.17 -11.41 -5.10
CA LYS A 138 10.51 -11.10 -5.65
C LYS A 138 10.57 -9.68 -6.18
N LEU A 139 11.74 -9.07 -6.03
CA LEU A 139 12.08 -7.79 -6.63
C LEU A 139 13.38 -7.92 -7.40
N SER A 140 13.31 -7.64 -8.69
CA SER A 140 14.47 -7.49 -9.57
C SER A 140 15.01 -6.06 -9.54
N PHE A 141 16.25 -5.88 -9.99
CA PHE A 141 16.86 -4.55 -10.02
C PHE A 141 16.13 -3.55 -10.91
N TYR A 142 15.51 -4.01 -12.00
CA TYR A 142 14.67 -3.15 -12.85
C TYR A 142 13.46 -2.60 -12.08
N GLN A 143 12.76 -3.47 -11.35
CA GLN A 143 11.60 -3.07 -10.54
C GLN A 143 12.05 -2.14 -9.40
N ILE A 144 13.17 -2.45 -8.75
CA ILE A 144 13.76 -1.59 -7.71
C ILE A 144 14.13 -0.21 -8.27
N LYS A 145 14.68 -0.11 -9.48
CA LYS A 145 14.95 1.18 -10.13
C LYS A 145 13.70 2.03 -10.30
N ILE A 146 12.59 1.44 -10.74
CA ILE A 146 11.31 2.15 -10.88
C ILE A 146 10.87 2.67 -9.51
N ILE A 147 10.88 1.80 -8.49
CA ILE A 147 10.47 2.18 -7.12
C ILE A 147 11.37 3.28 -6.56
N SER A 148 12.69 3.11 -6.66
CA SER A 148 13.67 4.10 -6.21
C SER A 148 13.49 5.45 -6.90
N SER A 149 13.24 5.46 -8.22
CA SER A 149 12.98 6.71 -8.93
C SER A 149 11.69 7.40 -8.48
N LEU A 150 10.64 6.64 -8.17
CA LEU A 150 9.37 7.18 -7.65
C LEU A 150 9.55 7.79 -6.26
N LEU A 151 10.41 7.18 -5.44
CA LEU A 151 10.71 7.61 -4.07
C LEU A 151 11.85 8.64 -3.99
N GLY A 152 12.51 8.97 -5.10
CA GLY A 152 13.68 9.86 -5.12
C GLY A 152 14.93 9.28 -4.46
N LEU A 153 15.06 7.95 -4.40
CA LEU A 153 16.20 7.25 -3.80
C LEU A 153 17.33 7.06 -4.82
N ASN A 154 18.56 7.42 -4.44
CA ASN A 154 19.74 7.20 -5.27
C ASN A 154 20.33 5.82 -5.01
N ILE A 155 20.32 4.96 -6.04
CA ILE A 155 20.86 3.61 -6.02
C ILE A 155 22.01 3.41 -7.02
N ASN A 156 22.62 4.49 -7.52
CA ASN A 156 23.65 4.45 -8.57
C ASN A 156 24.92 3.70 -8.14
N PHE A 157 25.12 3.48 -6.85
CA PHE A 157 26.26 2.72 -6.34
C PHE A 157 26.11 1.19 -6.51
N PHE A 158 24.90 0.73 -6.79
CA PHE A 158 24.61 -0.67 -7.06
C PHE A 158 24.63 -0.95 -8.56
N LYS A 159 25.30 -2.04 -8.93
CA LYS A 159 25.24 -2.65 -10.27
C LYS A 159 24.03 -3.56 -10.41
N ASP A 160 23.65 -4.25 -9.34
CA ASP A 160 22.50 -5.15 -9.31
C ASP A 160 21.95 -5.29 -7.89
N ILE A 161 20.64 -5.51 -7.78
CA ILE A 161 19.93 -5.78 -6.53
C ILE A 161 18.81 -6.77 -6.84
N ASN A 162 18.82 -7.92 -6.17
CA ASN A 162 17.72 -8.87 -6.25
C ASN A 162 17.29 -9.28 -4.84
N SER A 163 15.98 -9.32 -4.60
CA SER A 163 15.43 -9.63 -3.29
C SER A 163 14.23 -10.56 -3.39
N THR A 164 14.08 -11.43 -2.39
CA THR A 164 12.84 -12.18 -2.13
C THR A 164 12.46 -11.92 -0.68
N ALA A 165 11.30 -11.31 -0.44
CA ALA A 165 10.92 -10.89 0.89
C ALA A 165 9.41 -11.01 1.14
N ASP A 166 9.08 -11.25 2.40
CA ASP A 166 7.74 -11.22 2.98
C ASP A 166 7.75 -10.15 4.08
N LEU A 167 7.16 -8.99 3.77
CA LEU A 167 7.27 -7.78 4.57
C LEU A 167 5.90 -7.23 4.92
N LYS A 168 5.76 -6.81 6.18
CA LYS A 168 4.64 -6.04 6.69
C LYS A 168 5.09 -4.61 6.93
N THR A 169 4.51 -3.67 6.20
CA THR A 169 4.83 -2.25 6.27
C THR A 169 3.64 -1.47 6.80
N ASN A 170 3.82 -0.83 7.95
CA ASN A 170 2.86 0.14 8.46
C ASN A 170 3.14 1.50 7.82
N ILE A 171 2.10 2.15 7.30
CA ILE A 171 2.16 3.53 6.80
C ILE A 171 0.97 4.29 7.35
N ASN A 172 1.24 5.27 8.20
CA ASN A 172 0.22 6.10 8.81
C ASN A 172 0.45 7.55 8.44
N PHE A 173 -0.62 8.26 8.10
CA PHE A 173 -0.59 9.69 7.81
C PHE A 173 -1.98 10.29 7.90
N ASP A 174 -2.02 11.61 8.02
CA ASP A 174 -3.27 12.38 8.01
C ASP A 174 -3.34 13.22 6.74
N LEU A 175 -4.54 13.34 6.17
CA LEU A 175 -4.84 14.24 5.06
C LEU A 175 -5.63 15.43 5.59
N ASP A 176 -5.15 16.66 5.37
CA ASP A 176 -5.94 17.85 5.68
C ASP A 176 -7.06 18.09 4.66
N LYS A 177 -7.90 19.11 4.87
CA LYS A 177 -8.97 19.50 3.93
C LYS A 177 -8.49 19.79 2.49
N LYS A 178 -7.21 20.06 2.28
CA LYS A 178 -6.59 20.30 0.97
C LYS A 178 -5.84 19.07 0.44
N PHE A 179 -6.05 17.90 1.05
CA PHE A 179 -5.37 16.64 0.75
C PHE A 179 -3.84 16.70 0.94
N ARG A 180 -3.34 17.59 1.81
CA ARG A 180 -1.92 17.60 2.16
C ARG A 180 -1.64 16.54 3.22
N ILE A 181 -0.56 15.79 3.00
CA ILE A 181 -0.08 14.78 3.93
C ILE A 181 0.55 15.44 5.15
N LYS A 182 0.17 14.99 6.34
CA LYS A 182 0.74 15.36 7.64
C LYS A 182 1.02 14.10 8.45
N ASN A 183 1.88 14.22 9.46
CA ASN A 183 2.14 13.18 10.45
C ASN A 183 2.50 11.81 9.84
N LEU A 184 3.24 11.83 8.70
CA LEU A 184 3.69 10.61 8.05
C LEU A 184 4.63 9.84 8.99
N SER A 185 4.28 8.58 9.24
CA SER A 185 5.12 7.62 9.94
C SER A 185 5.05 6.28 9.24
N TYR A 186 6.19 5.60 9.17
CA TYR A 186 6.25 4.27 8.58
C TYR A 186 7.22 3.35 9.34
N SER A 187 6.87 2.08 9.38
CA SER A 187 7.69 1.01 9.94
C SER A 187 7.55 -0.21 9.06
N MET A 188 8.54 -1.08 9.07
CA MET A 188 8.52 -2.31 8.30
C MET A 188 9.12 -3.43 9.13
N GLU A 189 8.53 -4.60 9.06
CA GLU A 189 9.07 -5.80 9.67
C GLU A 189 8.82 -7.00 8.76
N GLY A 190 9.61 -8.05 8.90
CA GLY A 190 9.38 -9.29 8.18
C GLY A 190 10.67 -10.00 7.84
N ASN A 191 10.57 -10.87 6.85
CA ASN A 191 11.62 -11.83 6.51
C ASN A 191 12.09 -11.58 5.08
N ILE A 192 13.39 -11.56 4.91
CA ILE A 192 14.07 -11.51 3.62
C ILE A 192 14.69 -12.88 3.43
N ALA A 193 14.08 -13.71 2.58
CA ALA A 193 14.58 -15.04 2.27
C ALA A 193 15.94 -14.97 1.54
N SER A 194 16.10 -13.97 0.67
CA SER A 194 17.36 -13.72 -0.03
C SER A 194 17.49 -12.24 -0.39
N LEU A 195 18.64 -11.65 -0.16
CA LEU A 195 19.01 -10.34 -0.70
C LEU A 195 20.41 -10.42 -1.30
N GLU A 196 20.52 -10.14 -2.58
CA GLU A 196 21.77 -10.08 -3.31
C GLU A 196 22.02 -8.64 -3.73
N LEU A 197 23.11 -8.06 -3.24
CA LEU A 197 23.57 -6.72 -3.57
C LEU A 197 24.87 -6.84 -4.34
N HIS A 198 24.95 -6.21 -5.50
CA HIS A 198 26.21 -6.05 -6.22
C HIS A 198 26.52 -4.57 -6.31
N THR A 199 27.63 -4.14 -5.70
CA THR A 199 28.08 -2.75 -5.74
C THR A 199 29.11 -2.52 -6.84
N GLU A 200 29.36 -1.26 -7.16
CA GLU A 200 30.56 -0.92 -7.92
C GLU A 200 31.84 -1.31 -7.16
N GLU A 201 32.80 -1.90 -7.86
CA GLU A 201 34.12 -2.14 -7.29
C GLU A 201 34.84 -0.80 -7.10
N LYS A 202 35.14 -0.44 -5.85
CA LYS A 202 35.95 0.74 -5.54
C LYS A 202 37.41 0.32 -5.32
N ARG A 203 38.30 0.72 -6.24
CA ARG A 203 39.76 0.47 -6.15
C ARG A 203 40.33 0.87 -4.78
N THR A 204 39.82 1.95 -4.18
CA THR A 204 40.22 2.40 -2.85
C THR A 204 39.87 1.39 -1.77
N ILE A 205 38.67 0.80 -1.78
CA ILE A 205 38.27 -0.23 -0.80
C ILE A 205 39.14 -1.46 -0.98
N ARG A 206 39.33 -1.93 -2.22
CA ARG A 206 40.16 -3.11 -2.52
C ARG A 206 41.63 -2.94 -2.12
N LYS A 207 42.17 -1.71 -2.13
CA LYS A 207 43.52 -1.42 -1.64
C LYS A 207 43.67 -1.74 -0.15
N TYR A 208 42.64 -1.49 0.65
CA TYR A 208 42.66 -1.70 2.10
C TYR A 208 42.01 -3.03 2.54
N LEU A 209 41.10 -3.56 1.73
CA LEU A 209 40.42 -4.85 1.92
C LEU A 209 40.58 -5.70 0.65
N PRO A 210 41.74 -6.35 0.44
CA PRO A 210 42.01 -7.10 -0.79
C PRO A 210 41.04 -8.28 -1.04
N LEU A 211 40.43 -8.79 0.03
CA LEU A 211 39.43 -9.87 0.02
C LEU A 211 37.99 -9.36 -0.10
N TYR A 212 37.79 -8.05 -0.28
CA TYR A 212 36.47 -7.47 -0.48
C TYR A 212 35.82 -8.00 -1.76
N ASP A 213 34.66 -8.65 -1.61
CA ASP A 213 33.77 -8.99 -2.71
C ASP A 213 32.70 -7.90 -2.86
N PRO A 214 32.56 -7.25 -4.04
CA PRO A 214 31.48 -6.30 -4.30
C PRO A 214 30.09 -6.97 -4.32
N LYS A 215 30.02 -8.30 -4.31
CA LYS A 215 28.79 -9.07 -4.20
C LYS A 215 28.54 -9.49 -2.75
N ILE A 216 27.46 -8.98 -2.19
CA ILE A 216 27.02 -9.25 -0.82
C ILE A 216 25.72 -10.04 -0.89
N ILE A 217 25.67 -11.19 -0.21
CA ILE A 217 24.47 -12.05 -0.19
C ILE A 217 24.03 -12.23 1.26
N PHE A 218 22.76 -11.90 1.52
CA PHE A 218 22.06 -12.20 2.75
C PHE A 218 21.01 -13.29 2.53
N LYS A 219 20.79 -14.11 3.55
CA LYS A 219 19.74 -15.13 3.59
C LYS A 219 19.07 -15.14 4.95
N ASP A 220 17.83 -15.63 4.97
CA ASP A 220 17.06 -15.89 6.19
C ASP A 220 17.14 -14.72 7.18
N THR A 221 16.99 -13.50 6.64
CA THR A 221 17.23 -12.27 7.39
C THR A 221 15.91 -11.70 7.90
N ASN A 222 15.80 -11.58 9.20
CA ASN A 222 14.74 -10.80 9.82
C ASN A 222 15.10 -9.32 9.75
N ILE A 223 14.18 -8.50 9.26
CA ILE A 223 14.33 -7.05 9.20
C ILE A 223 13.31 -6.38 10.10
N LYS A 224 13.75 -5.34 10.80
CA LYS A 224 12.88 -4.39 11.45
C LYS A 224 13.38 -2.98 11.18
N PHE A 225 12.56 -2.19 10.51
CA PHE A 225 12.79 -0.79 10.23
C PHE A 225 11.76 0.04 10.98
N THR A 226 12.24 1.07 11.68
CA THR A 226 11.37 2.04 12.36
C THR A 226 11.86 3.45 12.06
N GLN A 227 10.94 4.29 11.56
CA GLN A 227 11.16 5.72 11.44
C GLN A 227 10.60 6.42 12.69
N SER A 228 11.44 7.18 13.39
CA SER A 228 11.03 8.18 14.37
C SER A 228 11.22 9.60 13.79
N LYS A 229 10.74 10.64 14.48
CA LYS A 229 10.71 12.03 13.95
C LYS A 229 12.05 12.51 13.38
N SER A 230 13.17 12.12 14.00
CA SER A 230 14.53 12.52 13.63
C SER A 230 15.40 11.37 13.14
N ASP A 231 15.10 10.14 13.57
CA ASP A 231 16.03 9.01 13.43
C ASP A 231 15.40 7.84 12.69
N GLN A 232 16.20 7.18 11.88
CA GLN A 232 15.85 5.96 11.17
C GLN A 232 16.68 4.82 11.74
N PHE A 233 16.01 3.75 12.13
CA PHE A 233 16.67 2.61 12.75
C PHE A 233 16.32 1.34 11.99
N ILE A 234 17.35 0.54 11.72
CA ILE A 234 17.27 -0.74 11.02
C ILE A 234 17.94 -1.78 11.91
N GLU A 235 17.19 -2.82 12.28
CA GLU A 235 17.71 -4.07 12.84
C GLU A 235 17.67 -5.13 11.76
N LEU A 236 18.77 -5.85 11.59
CA LEU A 236 18.89 -7.01 10.72
C LEU A 236 19.52 -8.12 11.53
N ASN A 237 18.92 -9.31 11.48
CA ASN A 237 19.51 -10.52 12.06
C ASN A 237 19.34 -11.65 11.05
N GLY A 238 20.42 -12.32 10.66
CA GLY A 238 20.34 -13.32 9.60
C GLY A 238 21.67 -13.96 9.25
N LEU A 239 21.77 -14.47 8.03
CA LEU A 239 22.99 -15.07 7.49
C LEU A 239 23.58 -14.18 6.38
N ILE A 240 24.88 -13.91 6.45
CA ILE A 240 25.64 -13.20 5.41
C ILE A 240 26.65 -14.16 4.79
N LYS A 241 26.80 -14.13 3.46
CA LYS A 241 27.82 -14.90 2.77
C LYS A 241 29.18 -14.22 2.93
N LEU A 242 30.12 -14.91 3.56
CA LEU A 242 31.52 -14.52 3.66
C LEU A 242 32.35 -15.61 2.95
N ASN A 243 33.03 -15.25 1.87
CA ASN A 243 33.67 -16.20 0.95
C ASN A 243 32.65 -17.24 0.41
N ASP A 244 32.86 -18.53 0.72
CA ASP A 244 32.00 -19.65 0.32
C ASP A 244 31.11 -20.18 1.45
N GLN A 245 31.09 -19.52 2.61
CA GLN A 245 30.32 -19.93 3.78
C GLN A 245 29.33 -18.84 4.21
N PHE A 246 28.31 -19.25 4.98
CA PHE A 246 27.33 -18.35 5.58
C PHE A 246 27.59 -18.25 7.07
N ASP A 247 27.71 -17.02 7.57
CA ASP A 247 27.88 -16.72 8.98
C ASP A 247 26.70 -15.90 9.49
N SER A 248 26.35 -16.08 10.77
CA SER A 248 25.32 -15.28 11.43
C SER A 248 25.80 -13.86 11.72
N PHE A 249 24.91 -12.88 11.58
CA PHE A 249 25.15 -11.48 11.95
C PHE A 249 23.95 -10.88 12.68
#